data_AF-A0A2H0U178-F1
#
_entry.id   AF-A0A2H0U178-F1
#
_cell.length_a   1.000
_cell.length_b   1.000
_cell.length_c   1.000
_cell.angle_alpha   90.00
_cell.angle_beta   90.00
_cell.angle_gamma   90.00
#
_symmetry.space_group_name_H-M   'P 1'
#
loop_
_entity.id
_entity.type
_entity.pdbx_description
1 polymer ?
#
loop_
_entity_poly.entity_id
_entity_poly.type
_entity_poly.pdbx_seq_one_letter_code
_entity_poly.pdbx_strand_id
1 'polypeptide(L)'
;MSQRLSLVVIATAFVLVGAGCSSTTTTTVQPNNTAPVQPATVEKAAFSAGDHVFAVWTSKTWYQATVDGACATGFNVTYYDNAKKCVAESDLIKDQVPSSASLKVGTKVIAQWTGTAYYDAEIIKVTGQTYSVRYYDNIEKDLSVSQLRLDPRVTSVVAPKPTPAPTPTPTPAPVVAPKPVTTPVVTPTPTPTPAPTPAPVTKNGFAVGNKVVAEWASNTTLYSATITSACDTGFNVKYYDGYEKCLKTSQMIKDLTSAATSYKVGSKVLAQYGSANVYYPATVTAIADKISIKYYDGVTADLTSSQMRMDVRK
;
A
#
# COMPACT_ATOMS: atom_id res chain seq x y z
N MET A 1 27.54 -61.88 12.55
CA MET A 1 27.48 -63.20 11.89
C MET A 1 26.06 -63.38 11.37
N SER A 2 25.91 -63.62 10.06
CA SER A 2 24.83 -64.33 9.35
C SER A 2 23.35 -64.05 9.67
N GLN A 3 22.40 -64.07 8.74
CA GLN A 3 22.36 -64.20 7.28
C GLN A 3 20.90 -63.94 6.87
N ARG A 4 20.73 -63.62 5.60
CA ARG A 4 19.48 -63.45 4.85
C ARG A 4 18.61 -64.72 4.87
N LEU A 5 17.29 -64.58 4.65
CA LEU A 5 16.59 -65.37 3.62
C LEU A 5 15.25 -64.75 3.20
N SER A 6 15.12 -64.53 1.88
CA SER A 6 13.87 -64.30 1.15
C SER A 6 13.35 -65.63 0.58
N LEU A 7 12.03 -65.79 0.40
CA LEU A 7 11.34 -66.57 -0.67
C LEU A 7 9.80 -66.37 -0.44
N VAL A 8 9.04 -65.64 -1.28
CA VAL A 8 8.45 -65.93 -2.61
C VAL A 8 7.20 -66.85 -2.59
N VAL A 9 6.04 -66.20 -2.80
CA VAL A 9 4.87 -66.50 -3.69
C VAL A 9 4.00 -67.75 -3.44
N ILE A 10 2.66 -67.57 -3.42
CA ILE A 10 1.66 -68.20 -4.32
C ILE A 10 0.29 -67.49 -4.15
N ALA A 11 -0.34 -67.18 -5.29
CA ALA A 11 -1.68 -66.62 -5.42
C ALA A 11 -2.76 -67.72 -5.44
N THR A 12 -3.98 -67.41 -5.02
CA THR A 12 -5.21 -68.04 -5.56
C THR A 12 -6.45 -67.22 -5.21
N ALA A 13 -7.31 -67.02 -6.21
CA ALA A 13 -8.58 -66.32 -6.14
C ALA A 13 -9.69 -67.25 -5.62
N PHE A 14 -10.68 -66.70 -4.91
CA PHE A 14 -11.99 -67.33 -4.74
C PHE A 14 -13.09 -66.26 -4.74
N VAL A 15 -14.00 -66.37 -5.71
CA VAL A 15 -15.30 -65.69 -5.76
C VAL A 15 -16.29 -66.57 -5.00
N LEU A 16 -17.07 -66.00 -4.08
CA LEU A 16 -18.30 -66.62 -3.59
C LEU A 16 -19.45 -65.62 -3.59
N VAL A 17 -20.52 -66.01 -4.28
CA VAL A 17 -21.84 -65.40 -4.30
C VAL A 17 -22.64 -65.96 -3.13
N GLY A 18 -23.46 -65.14 -2.46
CA GLY A 18 -24.40 -65.62 -1.45
C GLY A 18 -25.35 -64.53 -0.95
N ALA A 19 -26.62 -64.66 -1.35
CA ALA A 19 -27.81 -63.95 -0.86
C ALA A 19 -27.88 -63.97 0.69
N GLY A 20 -28.37 -62.95 1.39
CA GLY A 20 -29.70 -62.35 1.29
C GLY A 20 -30.54 -62.82 2.48
N CYS A 21 -30.94 -61.91 3.37
CA CYS A 21 -32.07 -62.09 4.28
C CYS A 21 -32.74 -60.73 4.52
N SER A 22 -34.00 -60.68 4.09
CA SER A 22 -34.92 -59.56 4.16
C SER A 22 -35.44 -59.31 5.58
N SER A 23 -35.82 -58.07 5.87
CA SER A 23 -36.97 -57.79 6.72
C SER A 23 -37.67 -56.55 6.21
N THR A 24 -38.92 -56.78 5.82
CA THR A 24 -39.87 -55.89 5.19
C THR A 24 -40.38 -54.84 6.19
N THR A 25 -40.44 -53.57 5.81
CA THR A 25 -41.44 -52.66 6.38
C THR A 25 -41.95 -51.71 5.30
N THR A 26 -43.28 -51.72 5.22
CA THR A 26 -44.16 -51.19 4.19
C THR A 26 -44.10 -49.66 4.09
N THR A 27 -44.01 -49.18 2.85
CA THR A 27 -44.10 -47.78 2.43
C THR A 27 -45.47 -47.18 2.77
N THR A 28 -45.48 -46.01 3.42
CA THR A 28 -46.51 -44.99 3.19
C THR A 28 -45.84 -43.76 2.59
N VAL A 29 -46.34 -43.37 1.43
CA VAL A 29 -45.83 -42.29 0.58
C VAL A 29 -46.31 -40.95 1.14
N GLN A 30 -45.38 -40.04 1.44
CA GLN A 30 -45.62 -38.59 1.39
C GLN A 30 -44.72 -38.00 0.29
N PRO A 31 -45.25 -37.13 -0.59
CA PRO A 31 -44.49 -36.59 -1.70
C PRO A 31 -43.56 -35.51 -1.17
N ASN A 32 -42.26 -35.80 -1.11
CA ASN A 32 -41.27 -34.75 -0.96
C ASN A 32 -40.59 -34.55 -2.30
N ASN A 33 -40.80 -33.35 -2.86
CA ASN A 33 -40.19 -32.89 -4.09
C ASN A 33 -38.67 -32.82 -3.93
N THR A 34 -37.96 -33.88 -4.26
CA THR A 34 -36.52 -33.82 -4.51
C THR A 34 -36.33 -33.33 -5.93
N ALA A 35 -36.09 -32.02 -6.07
CA ALA A 35 -35.43 -31.49 -7.24
C ALA A 35 -34.14 -32.29 -7.51
N PRO A 36 -33.79 -32.57 -8.78
CA PRO A 36 -32.56 -33.28 -9.09
C PRO A 36 -31.39 -32.52 -8.44
N VAL A 37 -30.58 -33.22 -7.65
CA VAL A 37 -29.34 -32.67 -7.11
C VAL A 37 -28.46 -32.34 -8.30
N GLN A 38 -28.43 -31.05 -8.65
CA GLN A 38 -27.57 -30.49 -9.67
C GLN A 38 -26.12 -30.83 -9.27
N PRO A 39 -25.30 -31.43 -10.14
CA PRO A 39 -23.90 -31.64 -9.83
C PRO A 39 -23.27 -30.28 -9.52
N ALA A 40 -22.57 -30.20 -8.38
CA ALA A 40 -21.87 -29.00 -7.95
C ALA A 40 -21.06 -28.47 -9.13
N THR A 41 -21.45 -27.29 -9.62
CA THR A 41 -20.68 -26.56 -10.61
C THR A 41 -19.31 -26.34 -10.01
N VAL A 42 -18.26 -26.93 -10.58
CA VAL A 42 -16.89 -26.57 -10.25
C VAL A 42 -16.77 -25.09 -10.57
N GLU A 43 -16.87 -24.26 -9.54
CA GLU A 43 -16.74 -22.82 -9.66
C GLU A 43 -15.35 -22.55 -10.22
N LYS A 44 -15.31 -21.97 -11.42
CA LYS A 44 -14.06 -21.59 -12.08
C LYS A 44 -13.32 -20.64 -11.13
N ALA A 45 -12.10 -21.01 -10.72
CA ALA A 45 -11.27 -20.17 -9.86
C ALA A 45 -11.23 -18.72 -10.41
N ALA A 46 -11.51 -17.74 -9.54
CA ALA A 46 -11.64 -16.34 -9.94
C ALA A 46 -10.34 -15.73 -10.50
N PHE A 47 -9.20 -16.35 -10.16
CA PHE A 47 -7.84 -15.97 -10.56
C PHE A 47 -7.05 -17.18 -11.07
N SER A 48 -6.14 -16.94 -12.01
CA SER A 48 -5.23 -17.92 -12.60
C SER A 48 -3.77 -17.47 -12.48
N ALA A 49 -2.82 -18.41 -12.53
CA ALA A 49 -1.41 -18.08 -12.55
C ALA A 49 -1.08 -17.16 -13.74
N GLY A 50 -0.32 -16.09 -13.49
CA GLY A 50 -0.03 -15.02 -14.44
C GLY A 50 -1.00 -13.83 -14.38
N ASP A 51 -2.12 -13.91 -13.66
CA ASP A 51 -3.03 -12.78 -13.51
C ASP A 51 -2.35 -11.62 -12.77
N HIS A 52 -2.46 -10.42 -13.33
CA HIS A 52 -2.08 -9.18 -12.65
C HIS A 52 -3.20 -8.71 -11.73
N VAL A 53 -2.85 -8.49 -10.46
CA VAL A 53 -3.79 -8.21 -9.37
C VAL A 53 -3.24 -7.14 -8.45
N PHE A 54 -4.13 -6.56 -7.66
CA PHE A 54 -3.78 -5.93 -6.40
C PHE A 54 -4.01 -6.93 -5.27
N ALA A 55 -3.00 -7.11 -4.43
CA ALA A 55 -3.05 -7.99 -3.28
C ALA A 55 -2.84 -7.22 -1.97
N VAL A 56 -3.51 -7.64 -0.90
CA VAL A 56 -3.37 -7.03 0.43
C VAL A 56 -2.03 -7.39 1.08
N TRP A 57 -1.21 -6.37 1.34
CA TRP A 57 0.01 -6.54 2.14
C TRP A 57 -0.30 -6.54 3.64
N THR A 58 -0.94 -5.48 4.12
CA THR A 58 -1.50 -5.31 5.47
C THR A 58 -2.92 -4.75 5.33
N SER A 59 -3.76 -4.89 6.36
CA SER A 59 -5.18 -4.51 6.29
C SER A 59 -5.38 -3.15 5.59
N LYS A 60 -6.23 -3.14 4.53
CA LYS A 60 -6.59 -1.97 3.71
C LYS A 60 -5.47 -1.36 2.83
N THR A 61 -4.30 -1.98 2.76
CA THR A 61 -3.18 -1.55 1.92
C THR A 61 -2.92 -2.55 0.81
N TRP A 62 -2.94 -2.07 -0.43
CA TRP A 62 -2.94 -2.86 -1.65
C TRP A 62 -1.76 -2.52 -2.52
N TYR A 63 -1.14 -3.55 -3.08
CA TYR A 63 -0.02 -3.40 -4.01
C TYR A 63 -0.20 -4.32 -5.20
N GLN A 64 0.36 -3.90 -6.33
CA GLN A 64 0.40 -4.75 -7.53
C GLN A 64 1.19 -6.02 -7.26
N ALA A 65 0.66 -7.13 -7.77
CA ALA A 65 1.23 -8.45 -7.69
C ALA A 65 0.83 -9.30 -8.90
N THR A 66 1.51 -10.42 -9.08
CA THR A 66 1.18 -11.45 -10.04
C THR A 66 0.82 -12.73 -9.30
N VAL A 67 -0.24 -13.41 -9.72
CA VAL A 67 -0.63 -14.71 -9.16
C VAL A 67 0.34 -15.79 -9.64
N ASP A 68 0.95 -16.52 -8.70
CA ASP A 68 1.87 -17.62 -9.00
C ASP A 68 1.13 -18.97 -9.12
N GLY A 69 0.03 -19.12 -8.38
CA GLY A 69 -0.77 -20.34 -8.31
C GLY A 69 -1.51 -20.47 -6.99
N ALA A 70 -2.15 -21.62 -6.76
CA ALA A 70 -2.88 -21.87 -5.51
C ALA A 70 -1.93 -22.13 -4.32
N CYS A 71 -2.40 -21.81 -3.12
CA CYS A 71 -1.79 -22.17 -1.84
C CYS A 71 -2.86 -22.71 -0.88
N ALA A 72 -2.47 -23.09 0.34
CA ALA A 72 -3.36 -23.76 1.29
C ALA A 72 -4.62 -22.95 1.65
N THR A 73 -4.55 -21.61 1.62
CA THR A 73 -5.64 -20.72 2.05
C THR A 73 -6.10 -19.77 0.93
N GLY A 74 -5.67 -19.99 -0.31
CA GLY A 74 -6.01 -19.10 -1.44
C GLY A 74 -4.95 -19.15 -2.54
N PHE A 75 -4.29 -18.03 -2.79
CA PHE A 75 -3.34 -17.86 -3.90
C PHE A 75 -1.98 -17.37 -3.42
N ASN A 76 -0.91 -17.99 -3.91
CA ASN A 76 0.43 -17.42 -3.84
C ASN A 76 0.52 -16.26 -4.83
N VAL A 77 1.04 -15.13 -4.37
CA VAL A 77 1.32 -13.96 -5.19
C VAL A 77 2.76 -13.51 -5.02
N THR A 78 3.32 -12.97 -6.08
CA THR A 78 4.59 -12.23 -6.08
C THR A 78 4.30 -10.74 -6.27
N TYR A 79 4.63 -9.92 -5.28
CA TYR A 79 4.46 -8.46 -5.33
C TYR A 79 5.48 -7.80 -6.25
N TYR A 80 5.24 -6.54 -6.60
CA TYR A 80 6.13 -5.73 -7.45
C TYR A 80 7.58 -5.63 -6.94
N ASP A 81 7.82 -5.85 -5.64
CA ASP A 81 9.14 -5.86 -5.00
C ASP A 81 9.75 -7.26 -4.86
N ASN A 82 9.13 -8.28 -5.48
CA ASN A 82 9.46 -9.70 -5.41
C ASN A 82 9.17 -10.38 -4.07
N ALA A 83 8.54 -9.69 -3.11
CA ALA A 83 8.02 -10.36 -1.92
C ALA A 83 6.95 -11.37 -2.32
N LYS A 84 6.82 -12.47 -1.56
CA LYS A 84 5.83 -13.51 -1.82
C LYS A 84 4.92 -13.71 -0.62
N LYS A 85 3.63 -13.95 -0.87
CA LYS A 85 2.64 -14.20 0.18
C LYS A 85 1.52 -15.11 -0.33
N CYS A 86 1.00 -15.96 0.54
CA CYS A 86 -0.25 -16.66 0.34
C CYS A 86 -1.39 -15.79 0.88
N VAL A 87 -2.33 -15.39 0.02
CA VAL A 87 -3.45 -14.49 0.36
C VAL A 87 -4.79 -15.14 0.01
N ALA A 88 -5.84 -14.77 0.73
CA ALA A 88 -7.19 -15.24 0.44
C ALA A 88 -7.73 -14.60 -0.86
N GLU A 89 -8.73 -15.22 -1.47
CA GLU A 89 -9.39 -14.67 -2.67
C GLU A 89 -10.01 -13.29 -2.41
N SER A 90 -10.57 -13.09 -1.21
CA SER A 90 -11.12 -11.80 -0.78
C SER A 90 -10.08 -10.68 -0.64
N ASP A 91 -8.80 -11.02 -0.67
CA ASP A 91 -7.67 -10.08 -0.58
C ASP A 91 -7.02 -9.86 -1.95
N LEU A 92 -7.72 -10.21 -3.03
CA LEU A 92 -7.30 -10.00 -4.41
C LEU A 92 -8.32 -9.16 -5.19
N ILE A 93 -7.80 -8.20 -5.94
CA ILE A 93 -8.57 -7.39 -6.89
C ILE A 93 -7.88 -7.47 -8.25
N LYS A 94 -8.62 -7.69 -9.33
CA LYS A 94 -8.01 -7.71 -10.67
C LYS A 94 -7.44 -6.34 -11.00
N ASP A 95 -6.21 -6.30 -11.54
CA ASP A 95 -5.61 -5.06 -12.03
C ASP A 95 -6.23 -4.70 -13.39
N GLN A 96 -7.43 -4.13 -13.34
CA GLN A 96 -8.19 -3.71 -14.51
C GLN A 96 -8.67 -2.27 -14.31
N VAL A 97 -8.23 -1.38 -15.20
CA VAL A 97 -8.70 0.00 -15.21
C VAL A 97 -10.22 -0.01 -15.44
N PRO A 98 -11.02 0.56 -14.52
CA PRO A 98 -12.47 0.49 -14.61
C PRO A 98 -13.01 1.39 -15.72
N SER A 99 -14.16 1.01 -16.28
CA SER A 99 -14.91 1.90 -17.18
C SER A 99 -15.48 3.07 -16.39
N SER A 100 -15.42 4.29 -16.94
CA SER A 100 -16.02 5.48 -16.34
C SER A 100 -17.51 5.32 -16.02
N ALA A 101 -18.24 4.49 -16.78
CA ALA A 101 -19.65 4.20 -16.53
C ALA A 101 -19.91 3.51 -15.17
N SER A 102 -18.92 2.76 -14.66
CA SER A 102 -18.98 2.05 -13.37
C SER A 102 -18.58 2.91 -12.16
N LEU A 103 -17.97 4.07 -12.41
CA LEU A 103 -17.45 4.97 -11.37
C LEU A 103 -18.47 6.07 -11.08
N LYS A 104 -19.33 5.82 -10.08
CA LYS A 104 -20.36 6.77 -9.62
C LYS A 104 -20.03 7.20 -8.20
N VAL A 105 -20.64 8.29 -7.75
CA VAL A 105 -20.60 8.66 -6.32
C VAL A 105 -21.15 7.50 -5.49
N GLY A 106 -20.45 7.14 -4.41
CA GLY A 106 -20.73 5.98 -3.57
C GLY A 106 -20.00 4.70 -3.97
N THR A 107 -19.40 4.64 -5.18
CA THR A 107 -18.65 3.47 -5.62
C THR A 107 -17.43 3.25 -4.73
N LYS A 108 -17.29 2.05 -4.18
CA LYS A 108 -16.10 1.61 -3.45
C LYS A 108 -15.02 1.16 -4.41
N VAL A 109 -13.81 1.64 -4.16
CA VAL A 109 -12.63 1.43 -5.00
C VAL A 109 -11.42 1.22 -4.10
N ILE A 110 -10.37 0.64 -4.65
CA ILE A 110 -9.03 0.96 -4.17
C ILE A 110 -8.48 2.11 -5.00
N ALA A 111 -7.85 3.07 -4.34
CA ALA A 111 -7.39 4.31 -4.95
C ALA A 111 -5.90 4.54 -4.67
N GLN A 112 -5.16 4.99 -5.68
CA GLN A 112 -3.72 5.24 -5.56
C GLN A 112 -3.45 6.43 -4.63
N TRP A 113 -2.79 6.17 -3.51
CA TRP A 113 -2.35 7.23 -2.60
C TRP A 113 -1.02 7.82 -3.06
N THR A 114 0.03 7.01 -3.11
CA THR A 114 1.37 7.40 -3.58
C THR A 114 2.09 6.20 -4.20
N GLY A 115 2.82 6.43 -5.29
CA GLY A 115 3.63 5.38 -5.94
C GLY A 115 2.82 4.13 -6.28
N THR A 116 3.22 2.98 -5.75
CA THR A 116 2.56 1.68 -5.98
C THR A 116 1.46 1.36 -4.95
N ALA A 117 1.25 2.21 -3.94
CA ALA A 117 0.35 1.95 -2.83
C ALA A 117 -1.08 2.42 -3.15
N TYR A 118 -2.02 1.49 -2.99
CA TYR A 118 -3.45 1.71 -3.12
C TYR A 118 -4.13 1.43 -1.78
N TYR A 119 -5.22 2.15 -1.51
CA TYR A 119 -5.97 2.03 -0.27
C TYR A 119 -7.47 2.02 -0.54
N ASP A 120 -8.22 1.41 0.37
CA ASP A 120 -9.69 1.45 0.34
C ASP A 120 -10.18 2.91 0.32
N ALA A 121 -11.07 3.22 -0.62
CA ALA A 121 -11.66 4.54 -0.78
C ALA A 121 -13.09 4.48 -1.34
N GLU A 122 -13.79 5.60 -1.26
CA GLU A 122 -15.11 5.82 -1.85
C GLU A 122 -15.06 7.03 -2.78
N ILE A 123 -15.68 6.92 -3.96
CA ILE A 123 -15.88 8.07 -4.83
C ILE A 123 -16.93 8.98 -4.21
N ILE A 124 -16.57 10.21 -3.87
CA ILE A 124 -17.48 11.19 -3.26
C ILE A 124 -17.95 12.26 -4.25
N LYS A 125 -17.24 12.43 -5.37
CA LYS A 125 -17.58 13.39 -6.42
C LYS A 125 -16.99 12.97 -7.76
N VAL A 126 -17.72 13.23 -8.84
CA VAL A 126 -17.25 13.05 -10.23
C VAL A 126 -17.41 14.37 -10.97
N THR A 127 -16.31 14.87 -11.55
CA THR A 127 -16.28 16.12 -12.33
C THR A 127 -15.53 15.89 -13.63
N GLY A 128 -16.25 15.71 -14.74
CA GLY A 128 -15.63 15.35 -16.02
C GLY A 128 -14.90 14.01 -15.93
N GLN A 129 -13.58 14.02 -16.09
CA GLN A 129 -12.71 12.84 -15.98
C GLN A 129 -12.00 12.72 -14.62
N THR A 130 -12.30 13.62 -13.69
CA THR A 130 -11.72 13.66 -12.34
C THR A 130 -12.69 13.04 -11.34
N TYR A 131 -12.16 12.18 -10.47
CA TYR A 131 -12.87 11.50 -9.39
C TYR A 131 -12.27 11.94 -8.07
N SER A 132 -13.04 12.67 -7.26
CA SER A 132 -12.66 12.94 -5.87
C SER A 132 -13.01 11.70 -5.05
N VAL A 133 -12.01 11.13 -4.40
CA VAL A 133 -12.16 9.98 -3.51
C VAL A 133 -11.95 10.38 -2.07
N ARG A 134 -12.62 9.70 -1.14
CA ARG A 134 -12.34 9.74 0.29
C ARG A 134 -11.78 8.40 0.73
N TYR A 135 -10.57 8.41 1.30
CA TYR A 135 -9.92 7.23 1.85
C TYR A 135 -10.54 6.82 3.19
N TYR A 136 -10.21 5.62 3.66
CA TYR A 136 -10.71 5.07 4.93
C TYR A 136 -10.40 5.91 6.18
N ASP A 137 -9.42 6.82 6.10
CA ASP A 137 -9.01 7.75 7.15
C ASP A 137 -9.65 9.15 6.99
N ASN A 138 -10.62 9.29 6.06
CA ASN A 138 -11.32 10.52 5.69
C ASN A 138 -10.49 11.57 4.94
N ILE A 139 -9.30 11.23 4.48
CA ILE A 139 -8.55 12.11 3.59
C ILE A 139 -9.17 12.09 2.19
N GLU A 140 -9.23 13.23 1.51
CA GLU A 140 -9.78 13.36 0.16
C GLU A 140 -8.69 13.65 -0.87
N LYS A 141 -8.87 13.12 -2.09
CA LYS A 141 -7.93 13.35 -3.20
C LYS A 141 -8.62 13.26 -4.55
N ASP A 142 -8.19 14.10 -5.49
CA ASP A 142 -8.63 14.04 -6.88
C ASP A 142 -7.72 13.10 -7.69
N LEU A 143 -8.35 12.17 -8.39
CA LEU A 143 -7.68 11.13 -9.18
C LEU A 143 -8.28 11.01 -10.57
N SER A 144 -7.49 10.42 -11.47
CA SER A 144 -7.94 9.98 -12.79
C SER A 144 -8.32 8.50 -12.77
N VAL A 145 -9.06 8.05 -13.78
CA VAL A 145 -9.54 6.66 -13.90
C VAL A 145 -8.43 5.61 -13.81
N SER A 146 -7.20 5.92 -14.27
CA SER A 146 -6.06 5.01 -14.24
C SER A 146 -5.56 4.68 -12.82
N GLN A 147 -5.91 5.52 -11.85
CA GLN A 147 -5.47 5.44 -10.45
C GLN A 147 -6.51 4.78 -9.53
N LEU A 148 -7.56 4.20 -10.12
CA LEU A 148 -8.66 3.54 -9.41
C LEU A 148 -8.79 2.10 -9.87
N ARG A 149 -9.17 1.19 -8.96
CA ARG A 149 -9.68 -0.14 -9.31
C ARG A 149 -10.97 -0.38 -8.53
N LEU A 150 -11.94 -1.03 -9.18
CA LEU A 150 -13.19 -1.39 -8.51
C LEU A 150 -12.90 -2.35 -7.36
N ASP A 151 -13.56 -2.13 -6.24
CA ASP A 151 -13.51 -3.05 -5.11
C ASP A 151 -14.75 -3.97 -5.12
N PRO A 152 -14.62 -5.23 -5.56
CA PRO A 152 -15.74 -6.16 -5.65
C PRO A 152 -16.23 -6.66 -4.28
N ARG A 153 -15.46 -6.46 -3.21
CA ARG A 153 -15.78 -6.93 -1.85
C ARG A 153 -17.02 -6.25 -1.26
N VAL A 154 -17.45 -5.15 -1.88
CA VAL A 154 -18.51 -4.26 -1.39
C VAL A 154 -19.57 -4.02 -2.48
N THR A 155 -19.97 -5.08 -3.17
CA THR A 155 -20.99 -5.03 -4.24
C THR A 155 -22.44 -4.89 -3.75
N SER A 156 -22.68 -4.51 -2.48
CA SER A 156 -24.03 -4.18 -1.98
C SER A 156 -24.12 -2.72 -1.53
N VAL A 157 -24.26 -1.79 -2.47
CA VAL A 157 -24.73 -0.44 -2.14
C VAL A 157 -26.21 -0.36 -2.54
N VAL A 158 -27.07 -0.72 -1.59
CA VAL A 158 -28.41 -0.12 -1.53
C VAL A 158 -28.18 1.37 -1.36
N ALA A 159 -28.65 2.19 -2.29
CA ALA A 159 -28.58 3.64 -2.19
C ALA A 159 -29.03 4.08 -0.78
N PRO A 160 -28.27 4.94 -0.07
CA PRO A 160 -28.68 5.39 1.25
C PRO A 160 -30.06 6.06 1.14
N LYS A 161 -31.05 5.47 1.81
CA LYS A 161 -32.36 6.10 2.00
C LYS A 161 -32.11 7.47 2.65
N PRO A 162 -32.70 8.57 2.15
CA PRO A 162 -32.49 9.90 2.72
C PRO A 162 -32.82 9.86 4.22
N THR A 163 -31.86 10.34 5.02
CA THR A 163 -31.99 10.48 6.47
C THR A 163 -33.20 11.38 6.75
N PRO A 164 -34.21 10.95 7.52
CA PRO A 164 -35.29 11.82 7.95
C PRO A 164 -34.72 13.04 8.68
N ALA A 165 -35.27 14.22 8.40
CA ALA A 165 -34.91 15.44 9.10
C ALA A 165 -35.01 15.23 10.62
N PRO A 166 -34.05 15.75 11.42
CA PRO A 166 -34.07 15.57 12.86
C PRO A 166 -35.37 16.14 13.41
N THR A 167 -36.09 15.32 14.16
CA THR A 167 -37.26 15.74 14.93
C THR A 167 -36.79 16.74 15.98
N PRO A 168 -37.43 17.91 16.15
CA PRO A 168 -37.01 18.89 17.13
C PRO A 168 -37.05 18.26 18.53
N THR A 169 -35.89 18.21 19.18
CA THR A 169 -35.74 17.73 20.55
C THR A 169 -36.47 18.70 21.48
N PRO A 170 -37.33 18.23 22.42
CA PRO A 170 -38.00 19.13 23.36
C PRO A 170 -36.96 19.90 24.19
N THR A 171 -37.20 21.20 24.31
CA THR A 171 -36.41 22.12 25.13
C THR A 171 -36.37 21.63 26.58
N PRO A 172 -35.19 21.37 27.17
CA PRO A 172 -35.10 20.99 28.57
C PRO A 172 -35.57 22.14 29.47
N ALA A 173 -36.32 21.77 30.51
CA ALA A 173 -36.78 22.69 31.55
C ALA A 173 -35.59 23.39 32.24
N PRO A 174 -35.76 24.63 32.73
CA PRO A 174 -34.70 25.38 33.39
C PRO A 174 -34.17 24.62 34.61
N VAL A 175 -32.90 24.24 34.55
CA VAL A 175 -32.17 23.63 35.66
C VAL A 175 -31.85 24.72 36.67
N VAL A 176 -32.28 24.52 37.92
CA VAL A 176 -31.99 25.40 39.06
C VAL A 176 -30.49 25.41 39.31
N ALA A 177 -29.91 26.61 39.38
CA ALA A 177 -28.48 26.82 39.60
C ALA A 177 -28.05 26.25 40.97
N PRO A 178 -27.03 25.37 41.03
CA PRO A 178 -26.47 24.96 42.31
C PRO A 178 -25.70 26.11 42.96
N LYS A 179 -25.86 26.22 44.28
CA LYS A 179 -25.16 27.15 45.17
C LYS A 179 -23.64 26.92 45.06
N PRO A 180 -22.80 27.98 44.97
CA PRO A 180 -21.35 27.82 44.86
C PRO A 180 -20.79 27.14 46.11
N VAL A 181 -20.13 25.99 45.89
CA VAL A 181 -19.26 25.35 46.87
C VAL A 181 -17.85 25.89 46.63
N THR A 182 -17.24 26.43 47.67
CA THR A 182 -15.86 26.93 47.65
C THR A 182 -14.90 25.77 47.47
N THR A 183 -14.27 25.69 46.30
CA THR A 183 -13.19 24.75 45.99
C THR A 183 -11.94 25.10 46.81
N PRO A 184 -11.26 24.14 47.47
CA PRO A 184 -9.98 24.40 48.09
C PRO A 184 -8.93 24.77 47.02
N VAL A 185 -8.19 25.84 47.27
CA VAL A 185 -7.07 26.28 46.44
C VAL A 185 -5.96 25.24 46.56
N VAL A 186 -5.76 24.46 45.48
CA VAL A 186 -4.62 23.56 45.36
C VAL A 186 -3.42 24.40 44.94
N THR A 187 -2.40 24.44 45.77
CA THR A 187 -1.11 25.07 45.47
C THR A 187 -0.49 24.41 44.23
N PRO A 188 -0.04 25.18 43.22
CA PRO A 188 0.59 24.59 42.04
C PRO A 188 1.89 23.91 42.45
N THR A 189 1.98 22.60 42.19
CA THR A 189 3.23 21.85 42.23
C THR A 189 4.23 22.51 41.27
N PRO A 190 5.48 22.78 41.68
CA PRO A 190 6.46 23.40 40.79
C PRO A 190 6.64 22.54 39.53
N THR A 191 6.47 23.17 38.37
CA THR A 191 6.73 22.56 37.07
C THR A 191 8.20 22.14 37.04
N PRO A 192 8.53 20.87 36.73
CA PRO A 192 9.92 20.45 36.64
C PRO A 192 10.64 21.26 35.56
N THR A 193 11.81 21.77 35.91
CA THR A 193 12.71 22.46 34.97
C THR A 193 12.96 21.55 33.77
N PRO A 194 12.71 21.99 32.52
CA PRO A 194 12.96 21.17 31.35
C PRO A 194 14.44 20.77 31.31
N ALA A 195 14.69 19.49 31.06
CA ALA A 195 16.03 18.96 30.92
C ALA A 195 16.80 19.75 29.84
N PRO A 196 18.13 19.95 30.00
CA PRO A 196 18.94 20.64 29.02
C PRO A 196 18.79 19.97 27.66
N THR A 197 18.52 20.77 26.62
CA THR A 197 18.46 20.28 25.24
C THR A 197 19.82 19.68 24.87
N PRO A 198 19.87 18.43 24.36
CA PRO A 198 21.13 17.83 23.93
C PRO A 198 21.83 18.71 22.89
N ALA A 199 23.16 18.78 22.96
CA ALA A 199 23.95 19.47 21.95
C ALA A 199 23.65 18.92 20.54
N PRO A 200 23.64 19.78 19.50
CA PRO A 200 23.32 19.34 18.14
C PRO A 200 24.35 18.31 17.66
N VAL A 201 23.86 17.12 17.30
CA VAL A 201 24.71 16.07 16.74
C VAL A 201 25.08 16.44 15.31
N THR A 202 26.38 16.64 15.06
CA THR A 202 26.93 16.91 13.73
C THR A 202 27.86 15.79 13.30
N LYS A 203 27.72 15.26 12.08
CA LYS A 203 28.60 14.23 11.50
C LYS A 203 28.84 14.51 10.03
N ASN A 204 30.10 14.62 9.62
CA ASN A 204 30.52 14.92 8.23
C ASN A 204 29.80 16.14 7.63
N GLY A 205 29.60 17.18 8.44
CA GLY A 205 28.91 18.41 8.03
C GLY A 205 27.39 18.31 7.95
N PHE A 206 26.78 17.14 8.17
CA PHE A 206 25.34 16.98 8.32
C PHE A 206 24.91 17.21 9.77
N ALA A 207 23.73 17.79 9.95
CA ALA A 207 23.11 18.05 11.25
C ALA A 207 21.59 17.90 11.18
N VAL A 208 20.96 17.71 12.35
CA VAL A 208 19.49 17.73 12.48
C VAL A 208 18.92 19.03 11.89
N GLY A 209 17.84 18.90 11.12
CA GLY A 209 17.18 19.98 10.39
C GLY A 209 17.71 20.23 8.98
N ASN A 210 18.86 19.65 8.58
CA ASN A 210 19.35 19.78 7.21
C ASN A 210 18.37 19.14 6.22
N LYS A 211 18.10 19.84 5.11
CA LYS A 211 17.45 19.27 3.93
C LYS A 211 18.47 18.47 3.14
N VAL A 212 18.07 17.28 2.71
CA VAL A 212 18.92 16.35 1.98
C VAL A 212 18.14 15.70 0.85
N VAL A 213 18.87 15.20 -0.13
CA VAL A 213 18.38 14.25 -1.14
C VAL A 213 18.97 12.90 -0.77
N ALA A 214 18.13 11.91 -0.52
CA ALA A 214 18.51 10.68 0.18
C ALA A 214 17.99 9.42 -0.52
N GLU A 215 18.79 8.35 -0.48
CA GLU A 215 18.46 7.04 -1.07
C GLU A 215 17.34 6.35 -0.29
N TRP A 216 16.35 5.78 -0.99
CA TRP A 216 15.32 4.94 -0.35
C TRP A 216 15.64 3.45 -0.42
N ALA A 217 15.67 2.88 -1.63
CA ALA A 217 15.90 1.44 -1.85
C ALA A 217 17.19 1.15 -2.63
N SER A 218 17.58 2.06 -3.53
CA SER A 218 18.78 1.95 -4.36
C SER A 218 19.54 3.27 -4.39
N ASN A 219 20.78 3.23 -4.90
CA ASN A 219 21.58 4.42 -5.17
C ASN A 219 21.18 5.17 -6.46
N THR A 220 20.21 4.63 -7.21
CA THR A 220 19.75 5.16 -8.51
C THR A 220 18.51 6.05 -8.43
N THR A 221 17.85 6.13 -7.28
CA THR A 221 16.73 7.06 -7.08
C THR A 221 16.77 7.61 -5.67
N LEU A 222 16.75 8.94 -5.58
CA LEU A 222 16.84 9.67 -4.34
C LEU A 222 15.66 10.60 -4.18
N TYR A 223 15.34 10.88 -2.93
CA TYR A 223 14.14 11.59 -2.55
C TYR A 223 14.49 12.72 -1.59
N SER A 224 13.76 13.83 -1.71
CA SER A 224 13.88 14.93 -0.74
C SER A 224 13.53 14.43 0.66
N ALA A 225 14.35 14.80 1.63
CA ALA A 225 14.18 14.44 3.03
C ALA A 225 14.75 15.51 3.96
N THR A 226 14.44 15.40 5.25
CA THR A 226 14.97 16.25 6.31
C THR A 226 15.60 15.37 7.37
N ILE A 227 16.80 15.70 7.84
CA ILE A 227 17.41 15.01 8.97
C ILE A 227 16.61 15.34 10.24
N THR A 228 16.09 14.33 10.93
CA THR A 228 15.25 14.50 12.14
C THR A 228 15.99 14.17 13.42
N SER A 229 16.89 13.20 13.41
CA SER A 229 17.69 12.80 14.58
C SER A 229 18.93 12.02 14.16
N ALA A 230 19.87 11.84 15.10
CA ALA A 230 20.96 10.87 14.93
C ALA A 230 20.44 9.44 15.08
N CYS A 231 21.10 8.49 14.42
CA CYS A 231 20.86 7.05 14.60
C CYS A 231 22.19 6.30 14.58
N ASP A 232 22.17 5.00 14.88
CA ASP A 232 23.38 4.18 15.07
C ASP A 232 24.39 4.27 13.92
N THR A 233 23.91 4.32 12.67
CA THR A 233 24.78 4.33 11.49
C THR A 233 25.05 5.74 10.94
N GLY A 234 24.23 6.73 11.33
CA GLY A 234 24.28 8.08 10.79
C GLY A 234 23.12 8.94 11.28
N PHE A 235 22.13 9.18 10.42
CA PHE A 235 20.97 9.99 10.77
C PHE A 235 19.65 9.37 10.34
N ASN A 236 18.62 9.54 11.15
CA ASN A 236 17.24 9.37 10.72
C ASN A 236 16.88 10.55 9.81
N VAL A 237 16.39 10.23 8.62
CA VAL A 237 15.83 11.20 7.68
C VAL A 237 14.33 10.95 7.58
N LYS A 238 13.55 12.04 7.54
CA LYS A 238 12.13 12.02 7.19
C LYS A 238 11.96 12.50 5.75
N TYR A 239 11.51 11.60 4.88
CA TYR A 239 11.27 11.89 3.47
C TYR A 239 10.07 12.83 3.29
N TYR A 240 9.98 13.43 2.11
CA TYR A 240 8.90 14.35 1.74
C TYR A 240 7.49 13.75 1.86
N ASP A 241 7.38 12.42 1.78
CA ASP A 241 6.15 11.64 1.93
C ASP A 241 5.91 11.15 3.38
N GLY A 242 6.78 11.54 4.31
CA GLY A 242 6.62 11.33 5.74
C GLY A 242 7.27 10.07 6.30
N TYR A 243 7.78 9.16 5.47
CA TYR A 243 8.51 7.99 5.94
C TYR A 243 9.83 8.37 6.57
N GLU A 244 10.33 7.52 7.48
CA GLU A 244 11.62 7.73 8.12
C GLU A 244 12.57 6.55 7.89
N LYS A 245 13.87 6.84 7.77
CA LYS A 245 14.90 5.82 7.63
C LYS A 245 16.23 6.28 8.24
N CYS A 246 16.92 5.37 8.91
CA CYS A 246 18.31 5.58 9.35
C CYS A 246 19.27 5.36 8.17
N LEU A 247 20.05 6.39 7.82
CA LEU A 247 20.99 6.38 6.70
C LEU A 247 22.40 6.78 7.11
N LYS A 248 23.38 6.19 6.41
CA LYS A 248 24.78 6.66 6.44
C LYS A 248 24.90 7.97 5.68
N THR A 249 25.88 8.81 6.05
CA THR A 249 26.14 10.07 5.33
C THR A 249 26.52 9.88 3.86
N SER A 250 26.95 8.67 3.45
CA SER A 250 27.24 8.34 2.05
C SER A 250 25.97 8.13 1.19
N GLN A 251 24.81 7.97 1.82
CA GLN A 251 23.53 7.68 1.14
C GLN A 251 22.66 8.93 0.99
N MET A 252 23.21 10.09 1.31
CA MET A 252 22.51 11.36 1.24
C MET A 252 23.46 12.49 0.85
N ILE A 253 22.91 13.49 0.18
CA ILE A 253 23.60 14.72 -0.20
C ILE A 253 22.79 15.88 0.34
N LYS A 254 23.45 16.96 0.77
CA LYS A 254 22.73 18.18 1.17
C LYS A 254 21.92 18.72 -0.01
N ASP A 255 20.68 19.07 0.26
CA ASP A 255 19.78 19.66 -0.72
C ASP A 255 20.13 21.15 -0.92
N LEU A 256 21.29 21.39 -1.54
CA LEU A 256 21.81 22.71 -1.82
C LEU A 256 21.87 22.93 -3.33
N THR A 257 21.13 23.92 -3.78
CA THR A 257 21.21 24.37 -5.17
C THR A 257 22.63 24.89 -5.43
N SER A 258 23.29 24.34 -6.45
CA SER A 258 24.59 24.83 -6.89
C SER A 258 24.40 25.94 -7.91
N ALA A 259 25.29 26.93 -7.94
CA ALA A 259 25.24 27.97 -8.98
C ALA A 259 25.38 27.33 -10.37
N ALA A 260 24.70 27.88 -11.39
CA ALA A 260 24.80 27.33 -12.75
C ALA A 260 26.25 27.25 -13.27
N THR A 261 27.10 28.18 -12.82
CA THR A 261 28.54 28.24 -13.14
C THR A 261 29.37 27.09 -12.54
N SER A 262 28.83 26.33 -11.59
CA SER A 262 29.52 25.20 -10.98
C SER A 262 29.47 23.92 -11.83
N TYR A 263 28.51 23.81 -12.74
CA TYR A 263 28.37 22.66 -13.61
C TYR A 263 29.34 22.74 -14.80
N LYS A 264 29.80 21.57 -15.27
CA LYS A 264 30.62 21.42 -16.47
C LYS A 264 30.06 20.25 -17.28
N VAL A 265 30.29 20.25 -18.60
CA VAL A 265 30.01 19.05 -19.40
C VAL A 265 30.77 17.87 -18.80
N GLY A 266 30.08 16.75 -18.59
CA GLY A 266 30.59 15.56 -17.89
C GLY A 266 30.33 15.52 -16.38
N SER A 267 29.85 16.60 -15.75
CA SER A 267 29.49 16.60 -14.32
C SER A 267 28.43 15.54 -14.03
N LYS A 268 28.67 14.75 -12.97
CA LYS A 268 27.69 13.83 -12.39
C LYS A 268 26.77 14.60 -11.45
N VAL A 269 25.47 14.44 -11.67
CA VAL A 269 24.43 15.24 -11.01
C VAL A 269 23.25 14.35 -10.64
N LEU A 270 22.51 14.80 -9.64
CA LEU A 270 21.16 14.33 -9.34
C LEU A 270 20.17 15.33 -9.91
N ALA A 271 19.31 14.89 -10.81
CA ALA A 271 18.37 15.73 -11.53
C ALA A 271 16.93 15.30 -11.25
N GLN A 272 16.06 16.29 -11.04
CA GLN A 272 14.64 16.02 -10.82
C GLN A 272 14.00 15.39 -12.05
N TYR A 273 13.10 14.43 -11.86
CA TYR A 273 12.31 13.84 -12.95
C TYR A 273 10.92 13.46 -12.46
N GLY A 274 9.88 13.87 -13.20
CA GLY A 274 8.47 13.63 -12.87
C GLY A 274 7.93 14.42 -11.66
N SER A 275 8.75 14.65 -10.63
CA SER A 275 8.40 15.38 -9.41
C SER A 275 9.59 16.18 -8.87
N ALA A 276 9.30 17.30 -8.20
CA ALA A 276 10.32 18.12 -7.55
C ALA A 276 11.03 17.42 -6.37
N ASN A 277 10.45 16.33 -5.85
CA ASN A 277 10.99 15.58 -4.71
C ASN A 277 11.75 14.32 -5.11
N VAL A 278 11.87 14.01 -6.40
CA VAL A 278 12.46 12.76 -6.89
C VAL A 278 13.62 13.09 -7.81
N TYR A 279 14.79 12.53 -7.50
CA TYR A 279 16.05 12.81 -8.18
C TYR A 279 16.68 11.53 -8.71
N TYR A 280 17.20 11.61 -9.93
CA TYR A 280 17.87 10.51 -10.61
C TYR A 280 19.29 10.92 -11.02
N PRO A 281 20.25 9.98 -11.01
CA PRO A 281 21.58 10.22 -11.57
C PRO A 281 21.52 10.58 -13.05
N ALA A 282 22.23 11.64 -13.41
CA ALA A 282 22.40 12.10 -14.76
C ALA A 282 23.82 12.63 -14.99
N THR A 283 24.16 12.86 -16.26
CA THR A 283 25.41 13.51 -16.66
C THR A 283 25.08 14.77 -17.46
N VAL A 284 25.74 15.88 -17.14
CA VAL A 284 25.63 17.11 -17.93
C VAL A 284 26.24 16.90 -19.32
N THR A 285 25.50 17.18 -20.37
CA THR A 285 25.92 16.99 -21.77
C THR A 285 26.19 18.31 -22.48
N ALA A 286 25.53 19.40 -22.10
CA ALA A 286 25.76 20.73 -22.66
C ALA A 286 25.40 21.83 -21.65
N ILE A 287 25.98 23.02 -21.82
CA ILE A 287 25.68 24.19 -21.01
C ILE A 287 25.46 25.37 -21.95
N ALA A 288 24.24 25.91 -21.93
CA ALA A 288 23.82 27.12 -22.63
C ALA A 288 22.92 27.94 -21.68
N ASP A 289 21.79 28.47 -22.16
CA ASP A 289 20.79 29.14 -21.32
C ASP A 289 20.13 28.18 -20.31
N LYS A 290 20.13 26.88 -20.64
CA LYS A 290 19.77 25.77 -19.76
C LYS A 290 20.91 24.75 -19.70
N ILE A 291 20.84 23.84 -18.74
CA ILE A 291 21.80 22.75 -18.58
C ILE A 291 21.17 21.49 -19.18
N SER A 292 21.71 21.03 -20.29
CA SER A 292 21.31 19.77 -20.91
C SER A 292 21.93 18.61 -20.16
N ILE A 293 21.13 17.59 -19.87
CA ILE A 293 21.55 16.38 -19.18
C ILE A 293 21.12 15.13 -19.92
N LYS A 294 21.78 14.01 -19.59
CA LYS A 294 21.37 12.66 -19.96
C LYS A 294 21.27 11.80 -18.70
N TYR A 295 20.07 11.28 -18.43
CA TYR A 295 19.82 10.31 -17.37
C TYR A 295 20.47 8.96 -17.71
N TYR A 296 20.59 8.08 -16.72
CA TYR A 296 21.26 6.78 -16.87
C TYR A 296 20.58 5.86 -17.91
N ASP A 297 19.28 6.00 -18.11
CA ASP A 297 18.46 5.27 -19.08
C ASP A 297 18.58 5.83 -20.50
N GLY A 298 19.32 6.93 -20.67
CA GLY A 298 19.58 7.58 -21.93
C GLY A 298 18.63 8.71 -22.29
N VAL A 299 17.57 8.94 -21.52
CA VAL A 299 16.66 10.07 -21.69
C VAL A 299 17.42 11.38 -21.47
N THR A 300 17.13 12.39 -22.28
CA THR A 300 17.74 13.72 -22.16
C THR A 300 16.73 14.77 -21.73
N ALA A 301 17.18 15.78 -20.99
CA ALA A 301 16.34 16.90 -20.55
C ALA A 301 17.16 18.19 -20.42
N ASP A 302 16.49 19.34 -20.57
CA ASP A 302 17.06 20.66 -20.31
C ASP A 302 16.50 21.22 -19.01
N LEU A 303 17.37 21.38 -18.02
CA LEU A 303 17.01 21.79 -16.67
C LEU A 303 17.69 23.09 -16.26
N THR A 304 17.16 23.71 -15.22
CA THR A 304 17.83 24.79 -14.50
C THR A 304 18.61 24.23 -13.31
N SER A 305 19.58 25.00 -12.80
CA SER A 305 20.36 24.60 -11.61
C SER A 305 19.48 24.31 -10.38
N SER A 306 18.31 24.96 -10.27
CA SER A 306 17.35 24.72 -9.18
C SER A 306 16.84 23.27 -9.11
N GLN A 307 16.82 22.57 -10.23
CA GLN A 307 16.32 21.20 -10.37
C GLN A 307 17.44 20.14 -10.25
N MET A 308 18.66 20.57 -9.94
CA MET A 308 19.85 19.74 -9.98
C MET A 308 20.69 19.86 -8.72
N ARG A 309 21.34 18.78 -8.31
CA ARG A 309 22.35 18.75 -7.24
C ARG A 309 23.62 18.10 -7.78
N MET A 310 24.78 18.57 -7.35
CA MET A 310 26.03 17.87 -7.65
C MET A 310 26.01 16.52 -6.97
N ASP A 311 26.25 15.44 -7.72
CA ASP A 311 26.35 14.11 -7.13
C ASP A 311 27.78 13.91 -6.62
N VAL A 312 27.94 14.07 -5.30
CA VAL A 312 29.23 13.96 -4.60
C VAL A 312 29.39 12.63 -3.87
N ARG A 313 28.48 11.67 -4.10
CA ARG A 313 28.60 10.32 -3.56
C ARG A 313 29.77 9.61 -4.26
N LYS A 314 30.54 8.84 -3.48
CA LYS A 314 31.68 8.04 -3.97
C LYS A 314 31.25 6.61 -4.27
#